data_AF-A0AAD8E698-F1
#
_entry.id   AF-A0AAD8E698-F1
#
_cell.length_a   1.000
_cell.length_b   1.000
_cell.length_c   1.000
_cell.angle_alpha   90.00
_cell.angle_beta   90.00
_cell.angle_gamma   90.00
#
_symmetry.space_group_name_H-M   'P 1'
#
loop_
_entity.id
_entity.type
_entity.pdbx_description
1 polymer ?
#
loop_
_entity_poly.entity_id
_entity_poly.type
_entity_poly.pdbx_seq_one_letter_code
_entity_poly.pdbx_strand_id
1 'polypeptide(L)'
;MTSLVSQLFIQGFKREFLSGKSKDRPGAFTRSDLILAGSDWNNLIVGKLSPYINVDSEDPIVRKQSEEALNQELAYASHLGLPAIMFTLRGDNQINLARILHNKMQAGSTYQVWLHLPMESPAVAAAYNYENEEELKELNGGREQNTWEWWNTFRSVCNFEKKLGLALEMTADLPSEEEISRWVGEPIKCLMLSTSLFVTNKKGYPVLLRPHQNLIKSMANLDVQVVVRGAIRHGCSKYYQQYLDHLWQSTSLTDPLVAYARGYEDYLQCPLQPLMDNLESQTYEVFEKDPVKYNEYQRAIYSALLDKIPFEEKEAKVLMIFFPHRK
;
A
#
# COMPACT_ATOMS: atom_id res chain seq x y z
N MET A 1 -9.27 9.25 -14.26
CA MET A 1 -9.89 9.24 -12.93
C MET A 1 -10.51 7.87 -12.73
N THR A 2 -9.92 7.05 -11.88
CA THR A 2 -10.29 5.64 -11.66
C THR A 2 -11.17 5.46 -10.43
N SER A 3 -11.02 6.30 -9.41
CA SER A 3 -11.83 6.30 -8.19
C SER A 3 -11.82 7.69 -7.52
N LEU A 4 -12.78 7.91 -6.61
CA LEU A 4 -12.98 9.12 -5.81
C LEU A 4 -13.04 8.71 -4.33
N VAL A 5 -12.16 9.29 -3.53
CA VAL A 5 -12.23 9.19 -2.07
C VAL A 5 -13.19 10.27 -1.57
N SER A 6 -14.30 9.87 -0.97
CA SER A 6 -15.34 10.79 -0.51
C SER A 6 -15.84 10.42 0.88
N GLN A 7 -16.24 11.42 1.66
CA GLN A 7 -16.90 11.17 2.95
C GLN A 7 -18.33 10.70 2.70
N LEU A 8 -18.71 9.62 3.39
CA LEU A 8 -20.09 9.10 3.33
C LEU A 8 -21.07 9.97 4.11
N PHE A 9 -20.56 10.81 5.01
CA PHE A 9 -21.32 11.71 5.87
C PHE A 9 -20.80 13.13 5.73
N ILE A 10 -21.67 14.12 5.97
CA ILE A 10 -21.31 15.53 5.80
C ILE A 10 -20.23 15.94 6.81
N GLN A 11 -19.17 16.58 6.31
CA GLN A 11 -18.10 17.13 7.14
C GLN A 11 -18.67 18.11 8.18
N GLY A 12 -18.43 17.84 9.47
CA GLY A 12 -18.91 18.69 10.57
C GLY A 12 -20.29 18.30 11.12
N PHE A 13 -20.98 17.33 10.53
CA PHE A 13 -22.24 16.82 11.07
C PHE A 13 -22.00 15.84 12.23
N LYS A 14 -21.74 16.37 13.43
CA LYS A 14 -21.64 15.55 14.64
C LYS A 14 -23.03 15.02 15.04
N ARG A 15 -23.11 13.70 15.23
CA ARG A 15 -24.33 12.98 15.62
C ARG A 15 -24.30 12.65 17.11
N GLU A 16 -25.46 12.68 17.72
CA GLU A 16 -25.70 12.36 19.13
C GLU A 16 -26.55 11.10 19.22
N PHE A 17 -26.19 10.16 20.08
CA PHE A 17 -26.86 8.86 20.19
C PHE A 17 -27.36 8.55 21.61
N LEU A 18 -26.84 9.26 22.62
CA LEU A 18 -27.05 8.92 24.02
C LEU A 18 -28.19 9.72 24.65
N SER A 19 -28.17 11.05 24.54
CA SER A 19 -29.10 11.90 25.29
C SER A 19 -29.42 13.23 24.61
N GLY A 20 -30.49 13.87 25.10
CA GLY A 20 -30.93 15.20 24.67
C GLY A 20 -31.71 15.23 23.36
N LYS A 21 -32.23 16.41 23.02
CA LYS A 21 -33.04 16.64 21.80
C LYS A 21 -32.27 16.36 20.50
N SER A 22 -30.94 16.38 20.56
CA SER A 22 -30.08 16.11 19.41
C SER A 22 -30.08 14.65 18.99
N LYS A 23 -30.43 13.71 19.89
CA LYS A 23 -30.59 12.29 19.57
C LYS A 23 -31.75 12.07 18.59
N ASP A 24 -32.85 12.77 18.84
CA ASP A 24 -34.06 12.68 18.03
C ASP A 24 -34.09 13.72 16.90
N ARG A 25 -32.91 14.12 16.40
CA ARG A 25 -32.81 15.09 15.30
C ARG A 25 -33.55 14.53 14.08
N PRO A 26 -34.58 15.23 13.57
CA PRO A 26 -35.35 14.74 12.43
C PRO A 26 -34.56 14.84 11.13
N GLY A 27 -34.91 14.00 10.16
CA GLY A 27 -34.35 14.01 8.81
C GLY A 27 -33.37 12.87 8.54
N ALA A 28 -32.96 12.74 7.28
CA ALA A 28 -31.96 11.76 6.88
C ALA A 28 -30.59 12.12 7.44
N PHE A 29 -29.86 11.12 7.94
CA PHE A 29 -28.53 11.31 8.52
C PHE A 29 -27.43 11.56 7.48
N THR A 30 -27.67 11.19 6.22
CA THR A 30 -26.77 11.44 5.10
C THR A 30 -27.53 11.44 3.77
N ARG A 31 -26.79 11.58 2.67
CA ARG A 31 -27.26 11.54 1.29
C ARG A 31 -27.75 10.14 0.91
N SER A 32 -28.79 10.05 0.10
CA SER A 32 -29.33 8.76 -0.38
C SER A 32 -28.35 8.03 -1.30
N ASP A 33 -28.37 6.72 -1.21
CA ASP A 33 -27.78 5.74 -2.13
C ASP A 33 -28.19 5.96 -3.60
N LEU A 34 -29.41 6.44 -3.85
CA LEU A 34 -29.97 6.69 -5.20
C LEU A 34 -29.24 7.77 -6.01
N ILE A 35 -28.29 8.49 -5.42
CA ILE A 35 -27.52 9.52 -6.13
C ILE A 35 -26.58 8.91 -7.18
N LEU A 36 -26.15 7.66 -6.98
CA LEU A 36 -25.29 6.94 -7.90
C LEU A 36 -25.86 5.54 -8.18
N ALA A 37 -25.49 4.97 -9.32
CA ALA A 37 -25.80 3.58 -9.59
C ALA A 37 -24.98 2.66 -8.66
N GLY A 38 -25.50 1.46 -8.35
CA GLY A 38 -24.78 0.50 -7.52
C GLY A 38 -23.39 0.13 -8.07
N SER A 39 -23.22 0.09 -9.40
CA SER A 39 -21.92 -0.11 -10.05
C SER A 39 -20.91 1.01 -9.74
N ASP A 40 -21.39 2.24 -9.60
CA ASP A 40 -20.53 3.39 -9.33
C ASP A 40 -20.07 3.38 -7.86
N TRP A 41 -20.97 3.03 -6.94
CA TRP A 41 -20.60 2.81 -5.54
C TRP A 41 -19.56 1.70 -5.38
N ASN A 42 -19.75 0.57 -6.08
CA ASN A 42 -18.89 -0.60 -5.96
C ASN A 42 -17.50 -0.42 -6.58
N ASN A 43 -17.35 0.45 -7.59
CA ASN A 43 -16.11 0.56 -8.36
C ASN A 43 -15.39 1.90 -8.20
N LEU A 44 -16.13 2.99 -7.96
CA LEU A 44 -15.58 4.34 -8.05
C LEU A 44 -15.43 5.02 -6.69
N ILE A 45 -16.12 4.58 -5.64
CA ILE A 45 -16.16 5.33 -4.37
C ILE A 45 -15.38 4.63 -3.26
N VAL A 46 -14.41 5.32 -2.69
CA VAL A 46 -13.76 4.91 -1.42
C VAL A 46 -14.35 5.74 -0.29
N GLY A 47 -14.92 5.07 0.71
CA GLY A 47 -15.61 5.73 1.81
C GLY A 47 -14.66 6.22 2.89
N LYS A 48 -14.56 7.53 3.10
CA LYS A 48 -13.77 8.11 4.20
C LYS A 48 -14.64 8.25 5.46
N LEU A 49 -14.17 7.69 6.56
CA LEU A 49 -14.86 7.79 7.85
C LEU A 49 -14.75 9.20 8.45
N SER A 50 -15.76 9.58 9.24
CA SER A 50 -15.86 10.92 9.81
C SER A 50 -14.71 11.23 10.77
N PRO A 51 -14.06 12.40 10.64
CA PRO A 51 -12.87 12.74 11.41
C PRO A 51 -13.13 12.98 12.90
N TYR A 52 -14.38 13.13 13.34
CA TYR A 52 -14.69 13.35 14.76
C TYR A 52 -14.82 12.04 15.55
N ILE A 53 -14.89 10.89 14.86
CA ILE A 53 -15.04 9.58 15.50
C ILE A 53 -13.75 9.26 16.25
N ASN A 54 -13.85 9.13 17.58
CA ASN A 54 -12.74 8.73 18.44
C ASN A 54 -13.22 7.70 19.46
N VAL A 55 -13.13 6.43 19.09
CA VAL A 55 -13.52 5.28 19.93
C VAL A 55 -12.49 4.95 21.02
N ASP A 56 -11.33 5.59 20.98
CA ASP A 56 -10.26 5.44 21.98
C ASP A 56 -10.18 6.67 22.91
N SER A 57 -11.22 7.51 22.91
CA SER A 57 -11.30 8.67 23.81
C SER A 57 -11.33 8.23 25.29
N GLU A 58 -10.63 9.00 26.13
CA GLU A 58 -10.66 8.82 27.59
C GLU A 58 -12.05 9.09 28.17
N ASP A 59 -12.80 10.02 27.57
CA ASP A 59 -14.18 10.32 27.95
C ASP A 59 -15.12 9.17 27.54
N PRO A 60 -15.75 8.46 28.50
CA PRO A 60 -16.66 7.36 28.21
C PRO A 60 -17.85 7.73 27.33
N ILE A 61 -18.33 8.98 27.42
CA ILE A 61 -19.46 9.48 26.64
C ILE A 61 -19.05 9.61 25.18
N VAL A 62 -17.92 10.29 24.92
CA VAL A 62 -17.37 10.45 23.57
C VAL A 62 -17.03 9.10 22.95
N ARG A 63 -16.44 8.19 23.73
CA ARG A 63 -16.13 6.83 23.29
C ARG A 63 -17.40 6.11 22.84
N LYS A 64 -18.42 6.03 23.69
CA LYS A 64 -19.67 5.33 23.37
C LYS A 64 -20.42 5.98 22.19
N GLN A 65 -20.46 7.31 22.11
CA GLN A 65 -21.01 8.01 20.95
C GLN A 65 -20.25 7.71 19.65
N SER A 66 -18.92 7.68 19.73
CA SER A 66 -18.07 7.37 18.59
C SER A 66 -18.22 5.93 18.13
N GLU A 67 -18.41 4.99 19.06
CA GLU A 67 -18.67 3.57 18.73
C GLU A 67 -19.99 3.41 17.96
N GLU A 68 -21.07 4.07 18.40
CA GLU A 68 -22.35 4.07 17.69
C GLU A 68 -22.24 4.74 16.32
N ALA A 69 -21.56 5.89 16.25
CA ALA A 69 -21.31 6.58 14.99
C ALA A 69 -20.52 5.68 14.02
N LEU A 70 -19.44 5.06 14.49
CA LEU A 70 -18.60 4.16 13.69
C LEU A 70 -19.41 2.97 13.18
N ASN A 71 -20.18 2.30 14.05
CA ASN A 71 -21.04 1.19 13.64
C ASN A 71 -22.06 1.60 12.57
N GLN A 72 -22.65 2.80 12.69
CA GLN A 72 -23.57 3.34 11.69
C GLN A 72 -22.86 3.60 10.35
N GLU A 73 -21.65 4.20 10.35
CA GLU A 73 -20.91 4.44 9.10
C GLU A 73 -20.46 3.14 8.44
N LEU A 74 -19.99 2.16 9.22
CA LEU A 74 -19.57 0.85 8.72
C LEU A 74 -20.74 0.07 8.14
N ALA A 75 -21.91 0.11 8.78
CA ALA A 75 -23.13 -0.51 8.26
C ALA A 75 -23.59 0.16 6.96
N TYR A 76 -23.50 1.49 6.88
CA TYR A 76 -23.85 2.22 5.66
C TYR A 76 -22.88 1.94 4.51
N ALA A 77 -21.57 1.85 4.80
CA ALA A 77 -20.56 1.45 3.82
C ALA A 77 -20.83 0.03 3.27
N SER A 78 -21.21 -0.91 4.13
CA SER A 78 -21.63 -2.26 3.69
C SER A 78 -22.89 -2.23 2.84
N HIS A 79 -23.87 -1.41 3.20
CA HIS A 79 -25.13 -1.25 2.45
C HIS A 79 -24.89 -0.71 1.04
N LEU A 80 -24.00 0.27 0.88
CA LEU A 80 -23.62 0.83 -0.42
C LEU A 80 -22.73 -0.11 -1.26
N GLY A 81 -22.19 -1.19 -0.67
CA GLY A 81 -21.32 -2.13 -1.39
C GLY A 81 -19.93 -1.57 -1.71
N LEU A 82 -19.41 -0.64 -0.88
CA LEU A 82 -18.14 0.02 -1.18
C LEU A 82 -16.97 -0.98 -1.30
N PRO A 83 -16.00 -0.73 -2.19
CA PRO A 83 -14.81 -1.56 -2.34
C PRO A 83 -13.83 -1.40 -1.16
N ALA A 84 -13.72 -0.17 -0.63
CA ALA A 84 -12.82 0.14 0.47
C ALA A 84 -13.35 1.29 1.33
N ILE A 85 -12.98 1.25 2.60
CA ILE A 85 -13.15 2.36 3.55
C ILE A 85 -11.78 2.86 4.02
N MET A 86 -11.69 4.15 4.34
CA MET A 86 -10.47 4.79 4.80
C MET A 86 -10.64 5.38 6.20
N PHE A 87 -9.71 5.05 7.10
CA PHE A 87 -9.64 5.61 8.45
C PHE A 87 -8.28 6.25 8.70
N THR A 88 -8.25 7.46 9.27
CA THR A 88 -6.99 8.14 9.61
C THR A 88 -6.51 7.77 11.00
N LEU A 89 -5.35 7.11 11.12
CA LEU A 89 -4.67 6.94 12.41
C LEU A 89 -4.04 8.26 12.85
N ARG A 90 -4.23 8.61 14.13
CA ARG A 90 -3.78 9.90 14.70
C ARG A 90 -2.77 9.77 15.84
N GLY A 91 -2.43 8.54 16.20
CA GLY A 91 -1.56 8.26 17.34
C GLY A 91 -1.44 6.77 17.59
N ASP A 92 -0.71 6.45 18.65
CA ASP A 92 -0.39 5.10 19.13
C ASP A 92 -1.60 4.39 19.75
N ASN A 93 -2.47 5.13 20.46
CA ASN A 93 -3.57 4.56 21.21
C ASN A 93 -4.86 4.40 20.37
N GLN A 94 -4.88 3.42 19.47
CA GLN A 94 -6.04 3.08 18.62
C GLN A 94 -6.45 1.59 18.75
N ILE A 95 -6.42 1.08 19.98
CA ILE A 95 -6.63 -0.36 20.28
C ILE A 95 -8.10 -0.73 20.18
N ASN A 96 -9.00 0.10 20.72
CA ASN A 96 -10.44 -0.15 20.67
C ASN A 96 -10.94 -0.09 19.23
N LEU A 97 -10.44 0.85 18.45
CA LEU A 97 -10.71 0.90 17.01
C LEU A 97 -10.27 -0.39 16.30
N ALA A 98 -9.02 -0.83 16.53
CA ALA A 98 -8.51 -2.06 15.94
C ALA A 98 -9.38 -3.27 16.31
N ARG A 99 -9.78 -3.38 17.58
CA ARG A 99 -10.69 -4.43 18.07
C ARG A 99 -12.05 -4.39 17.37
N ILE A 100 -12.67 -3.21 17.24
CA ILE A 100 -13.98 -3.06 16.58
C ILE A 100 -13.87 -3.46 15.11
N LEU A 101 -12.83 -2.98 14.40
CA LEU A 101 -12.62 -3.30 12.99
C LEU A 101 -12.29 -4.78 12.79
N HIS A 102 -11.45 -5.39 13.64
CA HIS A 102 -11.17 -6.82 13.63
C HIS A 102 -12.46 -7.65 13.74
N ASN A 103 -13.32 -7.33 14.73
CA ASN A 103 -14.59 -8.01 14.91
C ASN A 103 -15.51 -7.87 13.68
N LYS A 104 -15.54 -6.69 13.04
CA LYS A 104 -16.34 -6.46 11.83
C LYS A 104 -15.78 -7.19 10.61
N MET A 105 -14.46 -7.28 10.46
CA MET A 105 -13.83 -8.03 9.37
C MET A 105 -14.09 -9.54 9.50
N GLN A 106 -13.98 -10.08 10.72
CA GLN A 106 -14.31 -11.47 11.05
C GLN A 106 -15.80 -11.80 10.85
N ALA A 107 -16.69 -10.84 11.12
CA ALA A 107 -18.13 -11.00 10.86
C ALA A 107 -18.52 -11.00 9.37
N GLY A 108 -17.57 -10.84 8.44
CA GLY A 108 -17.81 -10.93 7.00
C GLY A 108 -18.02 -9.59 6.30
N SER A 109 -17.21 -8.57 6.61
CA SER A 109 -17.25 -7.30 5.86
C SER A 109 -16.94 -7.50 4.36
N THR A 110 -17.61 -6.73 3.49
CA THR A 110 -17.42 -6.79 2.03
C THR A 110 -16.30 -5.88 1.52
N TYR A 111 -16.02 -4.79 2.24
CA TYR A 111 -14.99 -3.81 1.89
C TYR A 111 -13.61 -4.16 2.46
N GLN A 112 -12.58 -3.63 1.82
CA GLN A 112 -11.24 -3.49 2.40
C GLN A 112 -11.18 -2.33 3.39
N VAL A 113 -10.25 -2.38 4.34
CA VAL A 113 -9.99 -1.33 5.32
C VAL A 113 -8.63 -0.72 5.04
N TRP A 114 -8.59 0.53 4.63
CA TRP A 114 -7.37 1.28 4.40
C TRP A 114 -7.07 2.21 5.57
N LEU A 115 -5.93 2.00 6.22
CA LEU A 115 -5.45 2.89 7.26
C LEU A 115 -4.61 3.99 6.65
N HIS A 116 -5.09 5.21 6.81
CA HIS A 116 -4.42 6.42 6.39
C HIS A 116 -3.50 6.93 7.49
N LEU A 117 -2.22 7.05 7.18
CA LEU A 117 -1.20 7.63 8.05
C LEU A 117 -0.11 8.31 7.20
N PRO A 118 0.50 9.38 7.70
CA PRO A 118 1.65 9.99 7.05
C PRO A 118 2.93 9.18 7.29
N MET A 119 3.87 9.27 6.36
CA MET A 119 5.21 8.70 6.51
C MET A 119 5.93 9.29 7.73
N GLU A 120 5.83 10.59 7.92
CA GLU A 120 6.32 11.31 9.09
C GLU A 120 5.17 11.80 9.96
N SER A 121 5.29 11.67 11.28
CA SER A 121 4.26 12.13 12.22
C SER A 121 4.05 13.65 12.10
N PRO A 122 2.80 14.15 12.09
CA PRO A 122 2.54 15.58 12.06
C PRO A 122 3.16 16.34 13.26
N ALA A 123 3.34 15.66 14.40
CA ALA A 123 3.99 16.23 15.57
C ALA A 123 5.50 16.44 15.33
N VAL A 124 6.15 15.52 14.62
CA VAL A 124 7.56 15.62 14.23
C VAL A 124 7.73 16.68 13.14
N ALA A 125 6.87 16.67 12.12
CA ALA A 125 6.89 17.69 11.08
C ALA A 125 6.66 19.12 11.64
N ALA A 126 5.81 19.25 12.67
CA ALA A 126 5.63 20.53 13.36
C ALA A 126 6.91 20.98 14.08
N ALA A 127 7.72 20.04 14.56
CA ALA A 127 8.95 20.30 15.32
C ALA A 127 9.95 21.16 14.59
N TYR A 128 10.08 20.99 13.28
CA TYR A 128 11.01 21.79 12.46
C TYR A 128 10.73 23.29 12.49
N ASN A 129 9.53 23.70 12.93
CA ASN A 129 9.16 25.11 13.08
C ASN A 129 9.36 25.64 14.51
N TYR A 130 9.77 24.80 15.46
CA TYR A 130 10.06 25.18 16.83
C TYR A 130 11.57 25.21 17.05
N GLU A 131 12.07 26.25 17.73
CA GLU A 131 13.50 26.43 17.97
C GLU A 131 14.07 25.48 19.04
N ASN A 132 13.21 24.82 19.83
CA ASN A 132 13.60 24.03 21.00
C ASN A 132 13.13 22.57 20.91
N GLU A 133 14.05 21.65 20.62
CA GLU A 133 13.78 20.21 20.50
C GLU A 133 13.38 19.54 21.84
N GLU A 134 13.87 20.04 22.98
CA GLU A 134 13.57 19.46 24.30
C GLU A 134 12.13 19.73 24.73
N GLU A 135 11.66 20.95 24.51
CA GLU A 135 10.27 21.36 24.78
C GLU A 135 9.28 20.53 23.95
N LEU A 136 9.69 20.12 22.74
CA LEU A 136 8.88 19.29 21.86
C LEU A 136 8.85 17.81 22.26
N LYS A 137 9.96 17.28 22.78
CA LYS A 137 9.98 15.95 23.40
C LYS A 137 9.09 15.91 24.65
N GLU A 138 9.10 16.98 25.45
CA GLU A 138 8.20 17.11 26.60
C GLU A 138 6.73 17.24 26.19
N LEU A 139 6.41 18.04 25.16
CA LEU A 139 5.05 18.19 24.62
C LEU A 139 4.49 16.87 24.05
N ASN A 140 5.36 16.03 23.49
CA ASN A 140 5.00 14.69 23.00
C ASN A 140 5.03 13.60 24.11
N GLY A 141 5.12 14.00 25.38
CA GLY A 141 5.11 13.09 26.53
C GLY A 141 6.32 12.16 26.61
N GLY A 142 7.46 12.57 26.02
CA GLY A 142 8.70 11.81 25.99
C GLY A 142 8.68 10.56 25.10
N ARG A 143 7.61 10.34 24.31
CA ARG A 143 7.48 9.18 23.41
C ARG A 143 7.96 9.51 22.02
N GLU A 144 8.73 8.59 21.43
CA GLU A 144 9.10 8.64 20.03
C GLU A 144 7.85 8.44 19.16
N GLN A 145 7.56 9.41 18.30
CA GLN A 145 6.35 9.41 17.48
C GLN A 145 6.60 8.68 16.17
N ASN A 146 6.68 7.35 16.23
CA ASN A 146 6.91 6.51 15.07
C ASN A 146 5.58 6.04 14.43
N THR A 147 5.28 6.55 13.24
CA THR A 147 4.05 6.22 12.49
C THR A 147 3.99 4.75 12.06
N TRP A 148 5.14 4.11 11.83
CA TRP A 148 5.20 2.68 11.55
C TRP A 148 4.79 1.86 12.76
N GLU A 149 5.13 2.29 13.98
CA GLU A 149 4.71 1.58 15.20
C GLU A 149 3.21 1.65 15.42
N TRP A 150 2.57 2.77 15.05
CA TRP A 150 1.11 2.89 15.07
C TRP A 150 0.48 1.83 14.17
N TRP A 151 0.99 1.71 12.94
CA TRP A 151 0.57 0.66 12.00
C TRP A 151 0.83 -0.74 12.56
N ASN A 152 2.04 -1.00 13.06
CA ASN A 152 2.44 -2.32 13.54
C ASN A 152 1.61 -2.79 14.73
N THR A 153 1.33 -1.88 15.68
CA THR A 153 0.45 -2.16 16.82
C THR A 153 -0.97 -2.46 16.33
N PHE A 154 -1.50 -1.63 15.43
CA PHE A 154 -2.85 -1.79 14.91
C PHE A 154 -3.04 -3.13 14.18
N ARG A 155 -2.13 -3.47 13.25
CA ARG A 155 -2.21 -4.74 12.50
C ARG A 155 -2.04 -5.97 13.42
N SER A 156 -1.23 -5.84 14.48
CA SER A 156 -1.01 -6.93 15.45
C SER A 156 -2.28 -7.22 16.24
N VAL A 157 -2.99 -6.17 16.69
CA VAL A 157 -4.31 -6.33 17.34
C VAL A 157 -5.34 -6.92 16.38
N CYS A 158 -5.27 -6.58 15.09
CA CYS A 158 -6.12 -7.16 14.06
C CYS A 158 -5.70 -8.57 13.61
N ASN A 159 -4.66 -9.16 14.19
CA ASN A 159 -4.10 -10.47 13.82
C ASN A 159 -3.76 -10.60 12.32
N PHE A 160 -3.11 -9.58 11.75
CA PHE A 160 -2.62 -9.57 10.37
C PHE A 160 -3.71 -9.89 9.32
N GLU A 161 -4.91 -9.35 9.53
CA GLU A 161 -6.06 -9.55 8.65
C GLU A 161 -5.78 -9.06 7.21
N LYS A 162 -6.05 -9.90 6.21
CA LYS A 162 -5.69 -9.64 4.80
C LYS A 162 -6.48 -8.49 4.16
N LYS A 163 -7.64 -8.16 4.72
CA LYS A 163 -8.47 -7.03 4.28
C LYS A 163 -7.92 -5.67 4.71
N LEU A 164 -6.93 -5.66 5.60
CA LEU A 164 -6.26 -4.46 6.07
C LEU A 164 -5.18 -4.04 5.07
N GLY A 165 -5.18 -2.76 4.69
CA GLY A 165 -4.16 -2.18 3.82
C GLY A 165 -3.78 -0.78 4.27
N LEU A 166 -2.68 -0.26 3.73
CA LEU A 166 -2.17 1.07 4.02
C LEU A 166 -2.52 2.08 2.93
N ALA A 167 -2.99 3.25 3.36
CA ALA A 167 -3.08 4.47 2.58
C ALA A 167 -1.99 5.44 3.07
N LEU A 168 -0.78 5.29 2.57
CA LEU A 168 0.39 6.00 3.07
C LEU A 168 0.44 7.42 2.50
N GLU A 169 0.46 8.44 3.35
CA GLU A 169 0.55 9.85 2.96
C GLU A 169 2.02 10.28 2.87
N MET A 170 2.42 10.71 1.68
CA MET A 170 3.77 11.20 1.43
C MET A 170 3.91 12.62 1.99
N THR A 171 4.89 12.82 2.85
CA THR A 171 5.17 14.10 3.52
C THR A 171 6.10 14.99 2.69
N ALA A 172 6.16 16.28 3.04
CA ALA A 172 7.03 17.24 2.35
C ALA A 172 8.50 16.85 2.51
N ASP A 173 8.87 16.56 3.74
CA ASP A 173 10.16 15.98 4.11
C ASP A 173 9.99 14.46 4.15
N LEU A 174 10.89 13.76 3.45
CA LEU A 174 10.86 12.32 3.37
C LEU A 174 11.69 11.71 4.49
N PRO A 175 11.25 10.57 5.05
CA PRO A 175 12.02 9.84 6.04
C PRO A 175 13.31 9.24 5.43
N SER A 176 14.14 8.64 6.28
CA SER A 176 15.38 7.98 5.86
C SER A 176 15.12 6.83 4.88
N GLU A 177 16.13 6.43 4.10
CA GLU A 177 16.00 5.31 3.16
C GLU A 177 15.67 3.98 3.87
N GLU A 178 16.12 3.81 5.11
CA GLU A 178 15.80 2.64 5.94
C GLU A 178 14.30 2.58 6.28
N GLU A 179 13.72 3.72 6.67
CA GLU A 179 12.29 3.82 6.96
C GLU A 179 11.45 3.65 5.69
N ILE A 180 11.88 4.21 4.56
CA ILE A 180 11.23 3.99 3.27
C ILE A 180 11.24 2.49 2.93
N SER A 181 12.38 1.82 3.08
CA SER A 181 12.52 0.39 2.82
C SER A 181 11.62 -0.45 3.74
N ARG A 182 11.46 -0.02 4.99
CA ARG A 182 10.52 -0.63 5.95
C ARG A 182 9.08 -0.54 5.45
N TRP A 183 8.67 0.60 4.88
CA TRP A 183 7.33 0.77 4.31
C TRP A 183 7.11 -0.05 3.03
N VAL A 184 8.13 -0.22 2.19
CA VAL A 184 8.03 -1.02 0.95
C VAL A 184 7.65 -2.48 1.24
N GLY A 185 8.02 -3.02 2.41
CA GLY A 185 7.64 -4.37 2.84
C GLY A 185 6.22 -4.48 3.42
N GLU A 186 5.45 -3.40 3.48
CA GLU A 186 4.12 -3.36 4.08
C GLU A 186 3.00 -3.37 3.01
N PRO A 187 1.76 -3.79 3.34
CA PRO A 187 0.67 -3.93 2.36
C PRO A 187 0.07 -2.57 1.96
N ILE A 188 0.84 -1.77 1.23
CA ILE A 188 0.42 -0.47 0.69
C ILE A 188 -0.58 -0.69 -0.43
N LYS A 189 -1.78 -0.12 -0.28
CA LYS A 189 -2.85 -0.13 -1.29
C LYS A 189 -3.02 1.22 -1.96
N CYS A 190 -2.70 2.29 -1.24
CA CYS A 190 -2.84 3.65 -1.73
C CYS A 190 -1.66 4.53 -1.29
N LEU A 191 -1.14 5.35 -2.21
CA LEU A 191 -0.21 6.44 -1.92
C LEU A 191 -0.95 7.77 -2.04
N MET A 192 -0.95 8.56 -0.97
CA MET A 192 -1.63 9.84 -0.89
C MET A 192 -0.65 10.99 -1.10
N LEU A 193 -0.92 11.82 -2.10
CA LEU A 193 -0.09 12.94 -2.53
C LEU A 193 -0.83 14.25 -2.33
N SER A 194 -0.29 15.14 -1.50
CA SER A 194 -0.85 16.50 -1.39
C SER A 194 -0.46 17.34 -2.62
N THR A 195 -1.40 18.15 -3.13
CA THR A 195 -1.13 19.14 -4.19
C THR A 195 -0.07 20.17 -3.79
N SER A 196 0.24 20.28 -2.49
CA SER A 196 1.32 21.12 -1.98
C SER A 196 2.73 20.61 -2.25
N LEU A 197 2.90 19.31 -2.53
CA LEU A 197 4.20 18.70 -2.81
C LEU A 197 4.72 19.02 -4.21
N PHE A 198 3.82 19.42 -5.11
CA PHE A 198 4.16 19.70 -6.50
C PHE A 198 4.71 21.11 -6.63
N VAL A 199 5.90 21.21 -7.22
CA VAL A 199 6.54 22.47 -7.61
C VAL A 199 6.27 22.77 -9.08
N THR A 200 6.30 24.04 -9.45
CA THR A 200 6.07 24.47 -10.82
C THR A 200 7.36 24.42 -11.62
N ASN A 201 7.36 23.72 -12.76
CA ASN A 201 8.51 23.75 -13.68
C ASN A 201 8.58 25.07 -14.48
N LYS A 202 9.66 25.27 -15.25
CA LYS A 202 9.83 26.46 -16.13
C LYS A 202 8.68 26.69 -17.12
N LYS A 203 7.92 25.65 -17.44
CA LYS A 203 6.78 25.67 -18.39
C LYS A 203 5.42 25.82 -17.69
N GLY A 204 5.36 25.96 -16.37
CA GLY A 204 4.11 26.12 -15.62
C GLY A 204 3.42 24.83 -15.18
N TYR A 205 4.02 23.65 -15.39
CA TYR A 205 3.40 22.36 -15.05
C TYR A 205 3.86 21.85 -13.67
N PRO A 206 2.98 21.12 -12.94
CA PRO A 206 3.32 20.52 -11.65
C PRO A 206 4.31 19.38 -11.83
N VAL A 207 5.41 19.40 -11.08
CA VAL A 207 6.40 18.33 -11.00
C VAL A 207 6.79 18.09 -9.55
N LEU A 208 7.24 16.89 -9.22
CA LEU A 208 7.77 16.56 -7.89
C LEU A 208 9.29 16.75 -7.83
N LEU A 209 9.82 16.91 -6.63
CA LEU A 209 11.27 16.90 -6.41
C LEU A 209 11.85 15.51 -6.65
N ARG A 210 13.15 15.42 -6.93
CA ARG A 210 13.83 14.14 -7.24
C ARG A 210 13.65 13.08 -6.13
N PRO A 211 13.75 13.40 -4.83
CA PRO A 211 13.53 12.41 -3.77
C PRO A 211 12.13 11.77 -3.84
N HIS A 212 11.09 12.59 -3.99
CA HIS A 212 9.71 12.10 -4.14
C HIS A 212 9.50 11.30 -5.43
N GLN A 213 10.15 11.67 -6.52
CA GLN A 213 10.12 10.87 -7.75
C GLN A 213 10.73 9.49 -7.52
N ASN A 214 11.89 9.40 -6.87
CA ASN A 214 12.55 8.13 -6.59
C ASN A 214 11.70 7.23 -5.70
N LEU A 215 11.04 7.80 -4.69
CA LEU A 215 10.11 7.09 -3.81
C LEU A 215 8.89 6.53 -4.56
N ILE A 216 8.29 7.33 -5.45
CA ILE A 216 7.18 6.84 -6.29
C ILE A 216 7.67 5.69 -7.19
N LYS A 217 8.87 5.81 -7.75
CA LYS A 217 9.45 4.78 -8.61
C LYS A 217 9.74 3.48 -7.86
N SER A 218 10.25 3.56 -6.62
CA SER A 218 10.50 2.36 -5.81
C SER A 218 9.21 1.63 -5.44
N MET A 219 8.11 2.35 -5.29
CA MET A 219 6.78 1.78 -4.99
C MET A 219 5.99 1.39 -6.25
N ALA A 220 6.47 1.69 -7.45
CA ALA A 220 5.74 1.44 -8.70
C ALA A 220 5.46 -0.05 -8.95
N ASN A 221 6.34 -0.93 -8.45
CA ASN A 221 6.20 -2.39 -8.57
C ASN A 221 5.13 -2.99 -7.64
N LEU A 222 4.63 -2.22 -6.66
CA LEU A 222 3.66 -2.69 -5.67
C LEU A 222 2.19 -2.56 -6.15
N ASP A 223 1.96 -2.15 -7.40
CA ASP A 223 0.64 -1.89 -8.00
C ASP A 223 -0.28 -1.02 -7.11
N VAL A 224 0.29 0.07 -6.58
CA VAL A 224 -0.35 0.97 -5.63
C VAL A 224 -1.24 2.00 -6.34
N GLN A 225 -2.43 2.26 -5.79
CA GLN A 225 -3.28 3.35 -6.27
C GLN A 225 -2.75 4.71 -5.79
N VAL A 226 -2.78 5.73 -6.65
CA VAL A 226 -2.34 7.08 -6.25
C VAL A 226 -3.54 8.01 -6.09
N VAL A 227 -3.65 8.65 -4.93
CA VAL A 227 -4.70 9.63 -4.62
C VAL A 227 -4.08 11.02 -4.47
N VAL A 228 -4.54 11.97 -5.29
CA VAL A 228 -4.13 13.38 -5.18
C VAL A 228 -5.14 14.12 -4.30
N ARG A 229 -4.65 14.75 -3.23
CA ARG A 229 -5.44 15.47 -2.22
C ARG A 229 -5.09 16.95 -2.20
N GLY A 230 -6.10 17.80 -1.98
CA GLY A 230 -5.91 19.23 -1.73
C GLY A 230 -6.49 20.12 -2.82
N ALA A 231 -6.38 21.43 -2.63
CA ALA A 231 -6.86 22.41 -3.60
C ALA A 231 -6.04 22.37 -4.89
N ILE A 232 -6.68 22.59 -6.03
CA ILE A 232 -6.01 22.66 -7.33
C ILE A 232 -5.15 23.93 -7.37
N ARG A 233 -3.82 23.78 -7.39
CA ARG A 233 -2.88 24.91 -7.43
C ARG A 233 -2.41 25.26 -8.83
N HIS A 234 -2.49 24.33 -9.78
CA HIS A 234 -1.94 24.47 -11.13
C HIS A 234 -3.03 24.50 -12.22
N GLY A 235 -4.15 25.18 -11.95
CA GLY A 235 -5.25 25.38 -12.91
C GLY A 235 -6.15 24.16 -13.15
N CYS A 236 -5.59 22.99 -13.50
CA CYS A 236 -6.36 21.78 -13.79
C CYS A 236 -5.85 20.56 -13.02
N SER A 237 -6.76 19.74 -12.49
CA SER A 237 -6.42 18.47 -11.83
C SER A 237 -5.75 17.45 -12.78
N LYS A 238 -6.05 17.52 -14.08
CA LYS A 238 -5.50 16.62 -15.10
C LYS A 238 -3.98 16.71 -15.22
N TYR A 239 -3.37 17.85 -14.92
CA TYR A 239 -1.92 18.00 -15.04
C TYR A 239 -1.17 17.15 -14.01
N TYR A 240 -1.73 16.99 -12.79
CA TYR A 240 -1.17 16.10 -11.80
C TYR A 240 -1.26 14.64 -12.25
N GLN A 241 -2.41 14.24 -12.81
CA GLN A 241 -2.59 12.89 -13.35
C GLN A 241 -1.59 12.61 -14.48
N GLN A 242 -1.49 13.50 -15.48
CA GLN A 242 -0.56 13.35 -16.61
C GLN A 242 0.90 13.23 -16.14
N TYR A 243 1.30 14.01 -15.14
CA TYR A 243 2.65 13.92 -14.59
C TYR A 243 2.91 12.59 -13.88
N LEU A 244 1.95 12.09 -13.09
CA LEU A 244 2.05 10.79 -12.43
C LEU A 244 2.06 9.64 -13.43
N ASP A 245 1.23 9.70 -14.47
CA ASP A 245 1.23 8.73 -15.57
C ASP A 245 2.60 8.69 -16.28
N HIS A 246 3.20 9.87 -16.51
CA HIS A 246 4.55 9.98 -17.06
C HIS A 246 5.61 9.37 -16.14
N LEU A 247 5.53 9.60 -14.82
CA LEU A 247 6.43 8.97 -13.85
C LEU A 247 6.31 7.44 -13.89
N TRP A 248 5.08 6.91 -13.91
CA TRP A 248 4.83 5.46 -13.98
C TRP A 248 5.38 4.84 -15.27
N GLN A 249 5.12 5.46 -16.41
CA GLN A 249 5.66 5.02 -17.71
C GLN A 249 7.19 5.06 -17.75
N SER A 250 7.82 6.05 -17.10
CA SER A 250 9.28 6.12 -17.01
C SER A 250 9.90 5.02 -16.13
N THR A 251 9.08 4.28 -15.38
CA THR A 251 9.51 3.23 -14.45
C THR A 251 9.41 1.84 -15.05
N SER A 252 8.71 1.66 -16.19
CA SER A 252 8.51 0.34 -16.80
C SER A 252 9.85 -0.34 -17.04
N LEU A 253 10.12 -1.36 -16.23
CA LEU A 253 11.36 -2.13 -16.26
C LEU A 253 11.41 -2.89 -17.59
N THR A 254 12.40 -2.57 -18.41
CA THR A 254 12.69 -3.26 -19.68
C THR A 254 13.37 -4.61 -19.47
N ASP A 255 13.43 -5.11 -18.23
CA ASP A 255 14.11 -6.35 -17.88
C ASP A 255 13.25 -7.56 -18.28
N PRO A 256 13.72 -8.43 -19.20
CA PRO A 256 13.02 -9.65 -19.57
C PRO A 256 12.70 -10.57 -18.39
N LEU A 257 13.52 -10.57 -17.33
CA LEU A 257 13.29 -11.39 -16.14
C LEU A 257 12.06 -10.91 -15.37
N VAL A 258 11.88 -9.60 -15.21
CA VAL A 258 10.71 -9.01 -14.54
C VAL A 258 9.44 -9.32 -15.33
N ALA A 259 9.50 -9.22 -16.67
CA ALA A 259 8.38 -9.59 -17.53
C ALA A 259 8.01 -11.08 -17.41
N TYR A 260 9.01 -11.95 -17.28
CA TYR A 260 8.81 -13.40 -17.09
C TYR A 260 8.24 -13.74 -15.70
N ALA A 261 8.72 -13.07 -14.65
CA ALA A 261 8.27 -13.26 -13.27
C ALA A 261 6.89 -12.66 -12.99
N ARG A 262 6.30 -11.93 -13.95
CA ARG A 262 5.01 -11.27 -13.78
C ARG A 262 3.89 -12.27 -13.48
N GLY A 263 3.14 -12.00 -12.41
CA GLY A 263 2.11 -12.87 -11.85
C GLY A 263 2.61 -13.84 -10.78
N TYR A 264 3.93 -13.93 -10.57
CA TYR A 264 4.55 -14.73 -9.50
C TYR A 264 5.07 -13.88 -8.34
N GLU A 265 4.85 -12.56 -8.37
CA GLU A 265 5.19 -11.67 -7.26
C GLU A 265 4.43 -12.10 -5.99
N ASP A 266 5.19 -12.35 -4.92
CA ASP A 266 4.69 -12.85 -3.63
C ASP A 266 3.82 -14.12 -3.71
N TYR A 267 3.95 -14.90 -4.80
CA TYR A 267 3.26 -16.17 -4.97
C TYR A 267 4.09 -17.31 -4.37
N LEU A 268 3.63 -17.85 -3.23
CA LEU A 268 4.31 -18.96 -2.56
C LEU A 268 4.23 -20.25 -3.39
N GLN A 269 5.38 -20.87 -3.62
CA GLN A 269 5.52 -22.13 -4.35
C GLN A 269 6.26 -23.16 -3.50
N CYS A 270 5.91 -24.44 -3.65
CA CYS A 270 6.69 -25.52 -3.10
C CYS A 270 7.94 -25.75 -3.95
N PRO A 271 9.15 -25.80 -3.36
CA PRO A 271 10.36 -26.16 -4.10
C PRO A 271 10.21 -27.53 -4.76
N LEU A 272 10.54 -27.60 -6.05
CA LEU A 272 10.48 -28.85 -6.81
C LEU A 272 11.42 -29.91 -6.22
N GLN A 273 11.02 -31.18 -6.28
CA GLN A 273 11.81 -32.34 -5.81
C GLN A 273 12.07 -33.35 -6.94
N PRO A 274 12.91 -33.01 -7.94
CA PRO A 274 13.07 -33.82 -9.17
C PRO A 274 13.67 -35.22 -8.94
N LEU A 275 14.25 -35.47 -7.76
CA LEU A 275 14.77 -36.78 -7.37
C LEU A 275 13.66 -37.73 -6.90
N MET A 276 12.69 -37.18 -6.18
CA MET A 276 11.56 -37.93 -5.63
C MET A 276 10.43 -38.04 -6.65
N ASP A 277 10.16 -36.94 -7.36
CA ASP A 277 9.04 -36.80 -8.27
C ASP A 277 9.50 -36.73 -9.73
N ASN A 278 8.79 -37.41 -10.62
CA ASN A 278 8.96 -37.20 -12.05
C ASN A 278 8.26 -35.88 -12.43
N LEU A 279 9.04 -34.91 -12.90
CA LEU A 279 8.50 -33.62 -13.32
C LEU A 279 7.67 -33.74 -14.60
N GLU A 280 6.68 -32.87 -14.73
CA GLU A 280 5.84 -32.80 -15.93
C GLU A 280 6.61 -32.21 -17.12
N SER A 281 6.20 -32.57 -18.33
CA SER A 281 6.84 -32.06 -19.56
C SER A 281 6.83 -30.53 -19.64
N GLN A 282 5.79 -29.86 -19.10
CA GLN A 282 5.70 -28.40 -19.08
C GLN A 282 6.76 -27.77 -18.17
N THR A 283 7.11 -28.42 -17.06
CA THR A 283 8.17 -27.97 -16.16
C THR A 283 9.52 -27.97 -16.87
N TYR A 284 9.82 -29.00 -17.66
CA TYR A 284 11.03 -29.04 -18.48
C TYR A 284 11.03 -27.98 -19.58
N GLU A 285 9.89 -27.74 -20.24
CA GLU A 285 9.76 -26.68 -21.25
C GLU A 285 10.09 -25.30 -20.64
N VAL A 286 9.66 -25.05 -19.40
CA VAL A 286 10.03 -23.84 -18.65
C VAL A 286 11.54 -23.78 -18.41
N PHE A 287 12.18 -24.88 -17.98
CA PHE A 287 13.63 -24.90 -17.80
C PHE A 287 14.40 -24.67 -19.10
N GLU A 288 13.90 -25.15 -20.23
CA GLU A 288 14.50 -25.04 -21.56
C GLU A 288 14.41 -23.61 -22.14
N LYS A 289 13.53 -22.75 -21.60
CA LYS A 289 13.40 -21.34 -22.01
C LYS A 289 14.49 -20.42 -21.48
N ASP A 290 15.39 -20.88 -20.60
CA ASP A 290 16.52 -20.08 -20.11
C ASP A 290 17.77 -20.26 -20.99
N PRO A 291 18.07 -19.33 -21.91
CA PRO A 291 19.23 -19.45 -22.79
C PRO A 291 20.57 -19.20 -22.07
N VAL A 292 20.57 -18.42 -20.99
CA VAL A 292 21.80 -18.06 -20.27
C VAL A 292 22.36 -19.31 -19.61
N LYS A 293 21.51 -20.07 -18.93
CA LYS A 293 21.91 -21.34 -18.28
C LYS A 293 22.62 -22.28 -19.24
N TYR A 294 22.02 -22.61 -20.39
CA TYR A 294 22.61 -23.58 -21.31
C TYR A 294 23.86 -23.06 -22.03
N ASN A 295 23.92 -21.76 -22.35
CA ASN A 295 25.12 -21.13 -22.92
C ASN A 295 26.31 -21.20 -21.93
N GLU A 296 26.07 -20.96 -20.65
CA GLU A 296 27.11 -21.07 -19.62
C GLU A 296 27.55 -22.52 -19.39
N TYR A 297 26.63 -23.49 -19.39
CA TYR A 297 27.00 -24.91 -19.39
C TYR A 297 27.88 -25.26 -20.60
N GLN A 298 27.52 -24.81 -21.80
CA GLN A 298 28.30 -25.06 -23.02
C GLN A 298 29.71 -24.46 -22.92
N ARG A 299 29.83 -23.21 -22.46
CA ARG A 299 31.13 -22.54 -22.25
C ARG A 299 32.00 -23.29 -21.25
N ALA A 300 31.42 -23.67 -20.11
CA ALA A 300 32.13 -24.40 -19.06
C ALA A 300 32.63 -25.77 -19.57
N ILE A 301 31.78 -26.49 -20.30
CA ILE A 301 32.14 -27.78 -20.90
C ILE A 301 33.26 -27.59 -21.93
N TYR A 302 33.16 -26.59 -22.81
CA TYR A 302 34.17 -26.30 -23.81
C TYR A 302 35.55 -26.00 -23.19
N SER A 303 35.61 -25.12 -22.19
CA SER A 303 36.85 -24.82 -21.47
C SER A 303 37.42 -26.07 -20.77
N ALA A 304 36.57 -26.86 -20.11
CA ALA A 304 37.00 -28.09 -19.45
C ALA A 304 37.58 -29.11 -20.44
N LEU A 305 37.04 -29.18 -21.66
CA LEU A 305 37.56 -30.05 -22.71
C LEU A 305 38.95 -29.60 -23.18
N LEU A 306 39.13 -28.30 -23.43
CA LEU A 306 40.42 -27.74 -23.83
C LEU A 306 41.51 -27.97 -22.76
N ASP A 307 41.16 -27.81 -21.49
CA ASP A 307 42.12 -27.95 -20.39
C ASP A 307 42.49 -29.42 -20.11
N LYS A 308 41.54 -30.36 -20.27
CA LYS A 308 41.74 -31.77 -19.88
C LYS A 308 42.22 -32.67 -21.02
N ILE A 309 41.98 -32.28 -22.27
CA ILE A 309 42.28 -33.11 -23.44
C ILE A 309 43.20 -32.32 -24.39
N PRO A 310 44.52 -32.56 -24.33
CA PRO A 310 45.44 -32.07 -25.34
C PRO A 310 45.00 -32.51 -26.74
N PHE A 311 45.26 -31.70 -27.76
CA PHE A 311 44.77 -31.94 -29.11
C PHE A 311 45.23 -33.29 -29.68
N GLU A 312 46.41 -33.75 -29.27
CA GLU A 312 47.03 -35.01 -29.67
C GLU A 312 46.30 -36.24 -29.09
N GLU A 313 45.60 -36.09 -27.96
CA GLU A 313 44.95 -37.18 -27.22
C GLU A 313 43.43 -37.23 -27.42
N LYS A 314 42.90 -36.42 -28.34
CA LYS A 314 41.45 -36.24 -28.54
C LYS A 314 40.69 -37.54 -28.85
N GLU A 315 41.34 -38.51 -29.48
CA GLU A 315 40.73 -39.80 -29.85
C GLU A 315 40.87 -40.87 -28.77
N ALA A 316 41.72 -40.64 -27.76
CA ALA A 316 42.03 -41.62 -26.72
C ALA A 316 41.27 -41.38 -25.40
N LYS A 317 40.79 -40.16 -25.14
CA LYS A 317 40.11 -39.79 -23.89
C LYS A 317 38.60 -39.59 -24.10
N VAL A 318 37.80 -40.25 -23.26
CA VAL A 318 36.34 -40.10 -23.20
C VAL A 318 35.96 -39.31 -21.95
N LEU A 319 35.21 -38.21 -22.13
CA LEU A 319 34.61 -37.47 -21.03
C LEU A 319 33.10 -37.74 -21.03
N MET A 320 32.56 -38.31 -19.94
CA MET A 320 31.12 -38.49 -19.77
C MET A 320 30.53 -37.29 -19.04
N ILE A 321 29.54 -36.66 -19.66
CA ILE A 321 28.74 -35.60 -19.05
C ILE A 321 27.38 -36.19 -18.69
N PHE A 322 27.09 -36.29 -17.41
CA PHE A 322 25.78 -36.72 -16.94
C PHE A 322 24.82 -35.53 -16.95
N PHE A 323 23.83 -35.59 -17.84
CA PHE A 323 22.66 -34.72 -17.76
C PHE A 323 21.47 -35.52 -17.21
N PRO A 324 20.70 -34.98 -16.26
CA PRO A 324 19.40 -35.56 -15.93
C PRO A 324 18.50 -35.43 -17.17
N HIS A 325 18.18 -36.56 -17.81
CA HIS A 325 17.25 -36.61 -18.94
C HIS A 325 15.79 -36.60 -18.45
N ARG A 326 14.88 -36.14 -19.33
CA ARG A 326 13.45 -36.44 -19.21
C ARG A 326 13.30 -37.97 -19.16
N LYS A 327 12.69 -38.50 -18.09
CA LYS A 327 12.38 -39.93 -17.98
C LYS A 327 11.21 -40.31 -18.86
#